data_AF-A0A0B7HFZ4-F1
#
_entry.id   AF-A0A0B7HFZ4-F1
#
_cell.length_a   1.000
_cell.length_b   1.000
_cell.length_c   1.000
_cell.angle_alpha   90.00
_cell.angle_beta   90.00
_cell.angle_gamma   90.00
#
_symmetry.space_group_name_H-M   'P 1'
#
loop_
_entity.id
_entity.type
_entity.pdbx_description
1 polymer ?
#
loop_
_entity_poly.entity_id
_entity_poly.type
_entity_poly.pdbx_seq_one_letter_code
_entity_poly.pdbx_strand_id
1 'polypeptide(L)'
;MPEIATPSQQLVEMFGEFESLFVKNVDKANIYLTDCEYLLTDKGAILFSSNQLRQKKMKDLPKIFIVFAKTSQMVLDISEGMRGIKNKYRKKIPSGITALHNFKESQDDFLTYGTCSKKMYLILLEDMSN
;
A
#
# COMPACT_ATOMS: atom_id res chain seq x y z
N MET A 1 -10.39 6.39 19.87
CA MET A 1 -10.54 6.83 18.46
C MET A 1 -9.50 6.05 17.65
N PRO A 2 -9.80 5.54 16.45
CA PRO A 2 -8.80 4.80 15.67
C PRO A 2 -7.65 5.72 15.25
N GLU A 3 -6.41 5.27 15.44
CA GLU A 3 -5.21 6.01 15.02
C GLU A 3 -4.70 5.49 13.67
N ILE A 4 -4.57 6.38 12.69
CA ILE A 4 -4.17 6.07 11.31
C ILE A 4 -2.76 6.63 11.05
N ALA A 5 -1.82 5.76 10.67
CA ALA A 5 -0.54 6.19 10.15
C ALA A 5 -0.54 6.13 8.62
N THR A 6 -0.05 7.20 7.98
CA THR A 6 0.15 7.24 6.53
C THR A 6 1.47 7.91 6.16
N PRO A 7 2.19 7.44 5.13
CA PRO A 7 3.30 8.18 4.54
C PRO A 7 2.85 9.21 3.49
N SER A 8 1.59 9.18 3.05
CA SER A 8 1.11 9.95 1.91
C SER A 8 0.40 11.23 2.36
N GLN A 9 1.00 12.38 2.06
CA GLN A 9 0.39 13.68 2.32
C GLN A 9 -0.90 13.87 1.51
N GLN A 10 -0.97 13.31 0.30
CA GLN A 10 -2.15 13.38 -0.56
C GLN A 10 -3.36 12.69 0.09
N LEU A 11 -3.14 11.59 0.82
CA LEU A 11 -4.23 10.92 1.54
C LEU A 11 -4.70 11.73 2.74
N VAL A 12 -3.80 12.43 3.44
CA VAL A 12 -4.20 13.35 4.52
C VAL A 12 -5.08 14.47 3.98
N GLU A 13 -4.68 15.08 2.86
CA GLU A 13 -5.46 16.14 2.19
C GLU A 13 -6.82 15.64 1.69
N MET A 14 -6.85 14.47 1.05
CA MET A 14 -8.07 13.86 0.53
C MET A 14 -9.08 13.49 1.64
N PHE A 15 -8.58 13.10 2.82
CA PHE A 15 -9.40 12.79 4.00
C PHE A 15 -9.34 13.90 5.05
N GLY A 16 -9.21 15.17 4.64
CA GLY A 16 -8.98 16.31 5.55
C GLY A 16 -10.04 16.48 6.65
N GLU A 17 -11.29 16.11 6.40
CA GLU A 17 -12.35 16.10 7.44
C GLU A 17 -12.03 15.19 8.64
N PHE A 18 -11.17 14.19 8.43
CA PHE A 18 -10.73 13.21 9.41
C PHE A 18 -9.28 13.41 9.87
N GLU A 19 -8.70 14.61 9.68
CA GLU A 19 -7.30 14.89 10.00
C GLU A 19 -6.92 14.51 11.45
N SER A 20 -7.85 14.66 12.40
CA SER A 20 -7.66 14.30 13.81
C SER A 20 -7.40 12.80 14.08
N LEU A 21 -7.69 11.92 13.11
CA LEU A 21 -7.38 10.48 13.20
C LEU A 21 -5.93 10.16 12.80
N PHE A 22 -5.24 11.07 12.10
CA PHE A 22 -3.91 10.81 11.58
C PHE A 22 -2.82 11.05 12.63
N VAL A 23 -1.95 10.05 12.79
CA VAL A 23 -0.82 10.10 13.73
C VAL A 23 0.51 9.94 13.00
N LYS A 24 1.54 10.64 13.49
CA LYS A 24 2.90 10.55 12.91
C LYS A 24 3.61 9.24 13.25
N ASN A 25 3.34 8.71 14.44
CA ASN A 25 3.99 7.51 14.96
C ASN A 25 3.28 6.23 14.49
N VAL A 26 3.93 5.51 13.58
CA VAL A 26 3.43 4.24 13.01
C VAL A 26 3.26 3.17 14.07
N ASP A 27 4.12 3.15 15.09
CA ASP A 27 4.13 2.11 16.13
C ASP A 27 2.98 2.28 17.14
N LYS A 28 2.35 3.46 17.19
CA LYS A 28 1.14 3.72 17.98
C LYS A 28 -0.16 3.52 17.19
N ALA A 29 -0.08 3.60 15.87
CA ALA A 29 -1.24 3.51 14.99
C ALA A 29 -1.89 2.11 14.99
N ASN A 30 -3.21 2.08 14.89
CA ASN A 30 -3.98 0.84 14.72
C ASN A 30 -4.10 0.45 13.24
N ILE A 31 -4.07 1.45 12.36
CA ILE A 31 -4.30 1.32 10.92
C ILE A 31 -3.11 1.93 10.17
N TYR A 32 -2.63 1.21 9.16
CA TYR A 32 -1.71 1.75 8.17
C TYR A 32 -2.47 2.04 6.89
N LEU A 33 -2.55 3.31 6.49
CA LEU A 33 -3.17 3.74 5.25
C LEU A 33 -2.08 4.22 4.30
N THR A 34 -1.98 3.65 3.10
CA THR A 34 -1.01 4.08 2.09
C THR A 34 -1.61 4.05 0.70
N ASP A 35 -1.01 4.80 -0.21
CA ASP A 35 -1.19 4.62 -1.64
C ASP A 35 -0.26 3.51 -2.16
N CYS A 36 -0.46 3.12 -3.41
CA CYS A 36 0.41 2.17 -4.13
C CYS A 36 1.02 2.81 -5.39
N GLU A 37 2.06 2.20 -5.96
CA GLU A 37 2.55 2.60 -7.28
C GLU A 37 1.61 2.11 -8.37
N TYR A 38 1.36 0.80 -8.41
CA TYR A 38 0.54 0.13 -9.44
C TYR A 38 -0.13 -1.13 -8.90
N LEU A 39 -1.26 -1.50 -9.51
CA LEU A 39 -1.95 -2.78 -9.32
C LEU A 39 -1.59 -3.70 -10.49
N LEU A 40 -1.08 -4.89 -10.21
CA LEU A 40 -0.70 -5.90 -11.20
C LEU A 40 -1.87 -6.85 -11.43
N THR A 41 -2.46 -6.81 -12.61
CA THR A 41 -3.66 -7.60 -12.91
C THR A 41 -3.36 -9.07 -13.19
N ASP A 42 -2.18 -9.40 -13.74
CA ASP A 42 -1.78 -10.78 -14.04
C ASP A 42 -1.65 -11.66 -12.79
N LYS A 43 -1.22 -11.06 -11.68
CA LYS A 43 -0.89 -11.75 -10.42
C LYS A 43 -1.80 -11.38 -9.27
N GLY A 44 -2.72 -10.44 -9.47
CA GLY A 44 -3.51 -9.86 -8.39
C GLY A 44 -2.59 -9.34 -7.27
N ALA A 45 -1.60 -8.54 -7.63
CA ALA A 45 -0.56 -8.05 -6.73
C ALA A 45 -0.50 -6.52 -6.70
N ILE A 46 0.10 -5.93 -5.67
CA ILE A 46 0.22 -4.49 -5.52
C ILE A 46 1.69 -4.11 -5.43
N LEU A 47 2.13 -3.17 -6.28
CA LEU A 47 3.48 -2.61 -6.24
C LEU A 47 3.56 -1.44 -5.26
N PHE A 48 4.55 -1.53 -4.37
CA PHE A 48 4.91 -0.47 -3.44
C PHE A 48 6.37 -0.08 -3.60
N SER A 49 6.70 1.18 -3.32
CA SER A 49 8.06 1.62 -3.06
C SER A 49 8.40 1.60 -1.56
N SER A 50 9.69 1.63 -1.23
CA SER A 50 10.15 1.71 0.16
C SER A 50 9.61 2.95 0.90
N ASN A 51 9.32 4.03 0.18
CA ASN A 51 8.75 5.25 0.76
C ASN A 51 7.32 5.00 1.28
N GLN A 52 6.51 4.27 0.50
CA GLN A 52 5.14 3.90 0.86
C GLN A 52 5.07 2.91 2.03
N LEU A 53 6.15 2.20 2.32
CA LEU A 53 6.27 1.30 3.47
C LEU A 53 7.09 1.91 4.62
N ARG A 54 7.51 3.18 4.53
CA ARG A 54 8.41 3.86 5.47
C ARG A 54 9.68 3.06 5.82
N GLN A 55 10.21 2.33 4.84
CA GLN A 55 11.36 1.43 5.01
C GLN A 55 11.19 0.37 6.12
N LYS A 56 9.96 0.14 6.60
CA LYS A 56 9.62 -0.91 7.56
C LYS A 56 9.29 -2.19 6.81
N LYS A 57 9.54 -3.34 7.45
CA LYS A 57 9.04 -4.61 6.92
C LYS A 57 7.53 -4.64 7.09
N MET A 58 6.81 -5.33 6.20
CA MET A 58 5.34 -5.44 6.29
C MET A 58 4.89 -5.86 7.69
N LYS A 59 5.60 -6.80 8.34
CA LYS A 59 5.32 -7.27 9.71
C LYS A 59 5.35 -6.17 10.78
N ASP A 60 6.17 -5.14 10.63
CA ASP A 60 6.37 -4.08 11.61
C ASP A 60 5.35 -2.94 11.46
N LEU A 61 4.52 -2.99 10.42
CA LEU A 61 3.42 -2.04 10.23
C LEU A 61 2.22 -2.42 11.14
N PRO A 62 1.20 -1.56 11.26
CA PRO A 62 -0.07 -1.94 11.88
C PRO A 62 -0.71 -3.20 11.28
N LYS A 63 -1.56 -3.90 12.05
CA LYS A 63 -2.23 -5.15 11.61
C LYS A 63 -3.28 -4.91 10.54
N ILE A 64 -3.98 -3.78 10.61
CA ILE A 64 -4.92 -3.33 9.59
C ILE A 64 -4.14 -2.50 8.58
N PHE A 65 -4.11 -2.95 7.34
CA PHE A 65 -3.38 -2.32 6.25
C PHE A 65 -4.36 -1.98 5.14
N ILE A 66 -4.57 -0.69 4.88
CA ILE A 66 -5.49 -0.19 3.88
C ILE A 66 -4.67 0.41 2.75
N VAL A 67 -4.91 -0.07 1.54
CA VAL A 67 -4.33 0.46 0.32
C VAL A 67 -5.38 1.29 -0.38
N PHE A 68 -5.04 2.53 -0.67
CA PHE A 68 -5.80 3.37 -1.58
C PHE A 68 -5.16 3.29 -2.98
N ALA A 69 -5.94 2.89 -3.96
CA ALA A 69 -5.49 2.78 -5.33
C ALA A 69 -6.52 3.40 -6.29
N LYS A 70 -6.06 3.79 -7.47
CA LYS A 70 -6.92 4.26 -8.54
C LYS A 70 -6.95 3.27 -9.70
N THR A 71 -8.02 3.28 -10.49
CA THR A 71 -8.18 2.40 -11.66
C THR A 71 -7.13 2.70 -12.74
N SER A 72 -6.74 3.96 -12.91
CA SER A 72 -5.62 4.36 -13.78
C SER A 72 -4.26 3.74 -13.41
N GLN A 73 -4.13 3.14 -12.22
CA GLN A 73 -2.91 2.49 -11.75
C GLN A 73 -2.89 0.98 -12.02
N MET A 74 -3.89 0.42 -12.69
CA MET A 74 -3.87 -0.97 -13.14
C MET A 74 -2.95 -1.15 -14.34
N VAL A 75 -2.07 -2.14 -14.27
CA VAL A 75 -1.15 -2.54 -15.34
C VAL A 75 -1.13 -4.05 -15.45
N LEU A 76 -0.74 -4.57 -16.61
CA LEU A 76 -0.78 -6.01 -16.85
C LEU A 76 0.15 -6.76 -15.90
N ASP A 77 1.42 -6.35 -15.85
CA ASP A 77 2.48 -7.06 -15.18
C ASP A 77 3.54 -6.13 -14.52
N ILE A 78 4.53 -6.76 -13.88
CA ILE A 78 5.65 -6.05 -13.24
C ILE A 78 6.43 -5.20 -14.25
N SER A 79 6.59 -5.65 -15.49
CA SER A 79 7.36 -4.94 -16.52
C SER A 79 6.70 -3.61 -16.87
N GLU A 80 5.38 -3.63 -17.08
CA GLU A 80 4.58 -2.43 -17.31
C GLU A 80 4.58 -1.52 -16.08
N GLY A 81 4.41 -2.08 -14.88
CA GLY A 81 4.49 -1.32 -13.64
C GLY A 81 5.84 -0.61 -13.47
N MET A 82 6.95 -1.30 -13.72
CA MET A 82 8.29 -0.71 -13.66
C MET A 82 8.50 0.36 -14.74
N ARG A 83 7.95 0.18 -15.95
CA ARG A 83 7.95 1.21 -16.99
C ARG A 83 7.15 2.43 -16.55
N GLY A 84 5.97 2.22 -15.97
CA GLY A 84 5.14 3.27 -15.38
C GLY A 84 5.87 4.04 -14.28
N ILE A 85 6.58 3.35 -13.37
CA ILE A 85 7.41 3.97 -12.33
C ILE A 85 8.51 4.83 -12.97
N LYS A 86 9.24 4.31 -13.97
CA LYS A 86 10.29 5.09 -14.67
C LYS A 86 9.73 6.36 -15.31
N ASN A 87 8.54 6.27 -15.91
CA ASN A 87 7.89 7.41 -16.56
C ASN A 87 7.38 8.45 -15.54
N LYS A 88 6.78 7.98 -14.43
CA LYS A 88 6.29 8.81 -13.31
C LYS A 88 7.44 9.53 -12.62
N TYR A 89 8.55 8.84 -12.38
CA TYR A 89 9.72 9.35 -11.66
C TYR A 89 10.90 9.64 -12.59
N ARG A 90 10.74 10.61 -13.50
CA ARG A 90 11.73 10.95 -14.54
C ARG A 90 13.16 11.21 -14.03
N LYS A 91 13.29 11.75 -12.81
CA LYS A 91 14.60 12.14 -12.24
C LYS A 91 15.20 11.08 -11.33
N LYS A 92 14.38 10.45 -10.49
CA LYS A 92 14.86 9.54 -9.43
C LYS A 92 13.80 8.49 -9.13
N ILE A 93 14.05 7.28 -9.61
CA ILE A 93 13.22 6.11 -9.33
C ILE A 93 13.27 5.81 -7.82
N PRO A 94 12.12 5.59 -7.16
CA PRO A 94 12.11 5.23 -5.75
C PRO A 94 12.70 3.83 -5.54
N SER A 95 13.37 3.63 -4.40
CA SER A 95 14.06 2.38 -4.08
C SER A 95 13.11 1.31 -3.54
N GLY A 96 13.58 0.06 -3.57
CA GLY A 96 12.92 -1.10 -2.95
C GLY A 96 11.49 -1.31 -3.42
N ILE A 97 11.30 -1.34 -4.74
CA ILE A 97 10.02 -1.70 -5.35
C ILE A 97 9.70 -3.16 -5.00
N THR A 98 8.54 -3.38 -4.39
CA THR A 98 8.10 -4.71 -3.92
C THR A 98 6.69 -4.99 -4.43
N ALA A 99 6.50 -6.17 -5.03
CA ALA A 99 5.18 -6.69 -5.38
C ALA A 99 4.64 -7.53 -4.22
N LEU A 100 3.62 -7.02 -3.53
CA LEU A 100 2.91 -7.76 -2.52
C LEU A 100 1.79 -8.58 -3.18
N HIS A 101 1.77 -9.88 -2.89
CA HIS A 101 0.79 -10.84 -3.35
C HIS A 101 0.26 -11.61 -2.14
N ASN A 102 -0.82 -12.39 -2.33
CA ASN A 102 -1.46 -13.19 -1.29
C ASN A 102 -1.94 -12.38 -0.06
N PHE A 103 -3.09 -11.71 -0.23
CA PHE A 103 -3.73 -10.89 0.81
C PHE A 103 -4.62 -11.66 1.78
N LYS A 104 -4.52 -13.00 1.79
CA LYS A 104 -5.27 -13.84 2.73
C LYS A 104 -4.59 -13.80 4.09
N GLU A 105 -5.38 -13.73 5.16
CA GLU A 105 -4.91 -14.16 6.47
C GLU A 105 -4.45 -15.61 6.32
N SER A 106 -3.17 -15.90 6.59
CA SER A 106 -2.70 -17.28 6.66
C SER A 106 -3.54 -17.98 7.74
N GLN A 107 -4.41 -18.90 7.33
CA GLN A 107 -4.93 -19.90 8.24
C GLN A 107 -3.72 -20.68 8.77
N ASP A 108 -3.70 -20.93 10.08
CA ASP A 108 -2.65 -21.63 10.80
C ASP A 108 -2.45 -23.05 10.23
N ASP A 109 -1.79 -23.19 9.10
CA ASP A 109 -1.20 -24.44 8.66
C ASP A 109 0.10 -24.63 9.45
N PHE A 110 0.33 -25.82 9.99
CA PHE A 110 1.47 -26.20 10.85
C PHE A 110 2.86 -25.78 10.31
N LEU A 111 2.97 -25.47 9.01
CA LEU A 111 4.18 -24.97 8.33
C LEU A 111 4.35 -23.44 8.35
N THR A 112 3.37 -22.70 8.85
CA THR A 112 3.29 -21.22 8.81
C THR A 112 3.57 -20.56 10.17
N TYR A 113 4.34 -21.23 11.04
CA TYR A 113 4.88 -20.67 12.27
C TYR A 113 5.85 -19.50 11.94
N GLY A 114 5.30 -18.31 11.68
CA GLY A 114 6.06 -17.13 11.30
C GLY A 114 5.43 -16.21 10.24
N THR A 115 4.28 -16.55 9.64
CA THR A 115 3.63 -15.65 8.67
C THR A 115 2.70 -14.66 9.35
N CYS A 116 2.81 -13.39 8.94
CA CYS A 116 2.13 -12.27 9.56
C CYS A 116 0.67 -12.21 9.09
N SER A 117 -0.28 -12.56 9.95
CA SER A 117 -1.73 -12.41 9.70
C SER A 117 -2.12 -10.93 9.78
N LYS A 118 -2.01 -10.24 8.64
CA LYS A 118 -2.48 -8.85 8.49
C LYS A 118 -3.77 -8.81 7.71
N LYS A 119 -4.69 -7.97 8.18
CA LYS A 119 -5.92 -7.67 7.45
C LYS A 119 -5.61 -6.60 6.43
N MET A 120 -5.62 -6.97 5.15
CA MET A 120 -5.43 -6.03 4.06
C MET A 120 -6.77 -5.67 3.41
N TYR A 121 -6.98 -4.38 3.19
CA TYR A 121 -8.13 -3.85 2.47
C TYR A 121 -7.64 -3.01 1.30
N LEU A 122 -8.37 -3.07 0.18
CA LEU A 122 -8.14 -2.23 -0.99
C LEU A 122 -9.34 -1.30 -1.15
N ILE A 123 -9.10 0.01 -1.15
CA ILE A 123 -10.04 1.03 -1.58
C ILE A 123 -9.65 1.39 -3.01
N LEU A 124 -10.52 1.07 -3.95
CA LEU A 124 -10.30 1.38 -5.36
C LEU A 124 -11.18 2.57 -5.76
N LEU A 125 -10.56 3.65 -6.23
CA LEU A 125 -11.23 4.83 -6.75
C LEU A 125 -11.18 4.83 -8.28
N GLU A 126 -12.33 5.00 -8.92
CA GLU A 126 -12.39 5.28 -10.36
C GLU A 126 -11.94 6.72 -10.63
N ASP A 127 -10.88 6.87 -11.42
CA ASP A 127 -10.34 8.19 -11.80
C ASP A 127 -10.16 8.35 -13.31
N MET A 128 -10.60 7.37 -14.11
CA MET A 128 -10.66 7.52 -15.55
C MET A 128 -12.00 8.17 -15.94
N SER A 129 -11.96 9.48 -16.16
CA SER A 129 -13.03 10.19 -16.85
C SER A 129 -12.91 9.94 -18.35
N ASN A 130 -13.93 9.29 -18.93
CA ASN A 130 -14.18 9.29 -20.38
C ASN A 130 -14.53 10.70 -20.89
#